data_AF-A0A534TI99-F1
#
_entry.id   AF-A0A534TI99-F1
#
_cell.length_a   1.000
_cell.length_b   1.000
_cell.length_c   1.000
_cell.angle_alpha   90.00
_cell.angle_beta   90.00
_cell.angle_gamma   90.00
#
_symmetry.space_group_name_H-M   'P 1'
#
loop_
_entity.id
_entity.type
_entity.pdbx_description
1 polymer ?
#
loop_
_entity_poly.entity_id
_entity_poly.type
_entity_poly.pdbx_seq_one_letter_code
_entity_poly.pdbx_strand_id
1 'polypeptide(L)'
;MAATRLAPLVAFAALLAAGEAGAKVYVEWRPRISLMAGYNDNVLLNGSGADGFGQAVPGIKLDLFGEHNLHVAADCQAGLARLAHPQEFGLSSGAFAANETCTLATRVHLSPREKLQFRSSATYAQDPFSIAGLGLLLRPGQSDIFVARFSGEVQHALSARTEIDYGVDAQALAFGTNDPGNGYMLAPQTRYAWRTSARSKWDLGVREQLFFGVGAPVGSAHAPNGAPGGLLDEGHSVWLGYTYALNRSTDLTVRAGGVMVTGFQQAAMPTARVQLESYTPTLAISVQVAHDLVIGPSTAGPLIGDVAELGVVRDWEHVSAHFMIGMYRNAALSHAVDIGSLGYGTEVGLAWKFTRDLRIEAAALRDARINDLTTAHQVDRNVAQLRLVWEKARFE
;
A
#
# COMPACT_ATOMS: atom_id res chain seq x y z
N MET A 1 -4.58 29.95 -9.23
CA MET A 1 -3.77 29.47 -8.09
C MET A 1 -4.47 29.76 -6.75
N ALA A 2 -5.55 29.05 -6.41
CA ALA A 2 -6.33 29.31 -5.18
C ALA A 2 -6.87 28.04 -4.47
N ALA A 3 -6.47 26.84 -4.90
CA ALA A 3 -7.01 25.58 -4.37
C ALA A 3 -6.20 24.99 -3.18
N THR A 4 -5.05 25.57 -2.83
CA THR A 4 -4.12 24.98 -1.83
C THR A 4 -4.41 25.36 -0.38
N ARG A 5 -5.48 26.12 -0.09
CA ARG A 5 -5.79 26.58 1.28
C ARG A 5 -7.02 25.93 1.92
N LEU A 6 -7.79 25.13 1.17
CA LEU A 6 -9.03 24.53 1.68
C LEU A 6 -8.80 23.43 2.71
N ALA A 7 -7.81 22.55 2.51
CA ALA A 7 -7.52 21.47 3.46
C ALA A 7 -7.15 21.95 4.88
N PRO A 8 -6.22 22.92 5.06
CA PRO A 8 -5.95 23.46 6.39
C PRO A 8 -7.12 24.29 6.93
N LEU A 9 -7.92 24.96 6.09
CA LEU A 9 -9.12 25.68 6.52
C LEU A 9 -10.24 24.75 6.99
N VAL A 10 -10.40 23.58 6.38
CA VAL A 10 -11.36 22.55 6.81
C VAL A 10 -10.89 21.89 8.11
N ALA A 11 -9.59 21.60 8.25
CA ALA A 11 -9.03 21.11 9.51
C ALA A 11 -9.15 22.16 10.63
N PHE A 12 -8.94 23.44 10.32
CA PHE A 12 -9.08 24.55 11.27
C PHE A 12 -10.56 24.82 11.61
N ALA A 13 -11.47 24.71 10.64
CA ALA A 13 -12.91 24.82 10.88
C ALA A 13 -13.45 23.64 11.72
N ALA A 14 -12.92 22.42 11.52
CA ALA A 14 -13.24 21.27 12.37
C ALA A 14 -12.73 21.45 13.81
N LEU A 15 -11.58 22.11 13.99
CA LEU A 15 -11.05 22.49 15.31
C LEU A 15 -11.86 23.61 15.98
N LEU A 16 -12.36 24.58 15.20
CA LEU A 16 -13.19 25.69 15.71
C LEU A 16 -14.64 25.29 15.99
N ALA A 17 -15.16 24.27 15.32
CA ALA A 17 -16.51 23.73 15.55
C ALA A 17 -16.57 22.77 16.75
N ALA A 18 -15.43 22.38 17.32
CA ALA A 18 -15.39 21.72 18.61
C ALA A 18 -15.71 22.76 19.70
N GLY A 19 -16.97 22.76 20.16
CA GLY A 19 -17.42 23.63 21.27
C GLY A 19 -16.57 23.44 22.52
N GLU A 20 -16.69 24.39 23.46
CA GLU A 20 -15.91 24.45 24.71
C GLU A 20 -16.01 23.16 25.54
N ALA A 21 -15.14 22.21 25.23
CA ALA A 21 -14.74 21.12 26.08
C ALA A 21 -13.22 21.28 26.23
N GLY A 22 -12.75 21.52 27.45
CA GLY A 22 -11.33 21.67 27.78
C GLY A 22 -10.58 20.36 27.55
N ALA A 23 -10.37 20.01 26.30
CA ALA A 23 -9.80 18.74 25.91
C ALA A 23 -8.33 18.88 25.61
N LYS A 24 -7.55 18.03 26.28
CA LYS A 24 -6.12 17.98 26.06
C LYS A 24 -5.84 17.29 24.73
N VAL A 25 -5.21 18.02 23.82
CA VAL A 25 -4.60 17.49 22.61
C VAL A 25 -3.10 17.47 22.85
N TYR A 26 -2.53 16.28 22.78
CA TYR A 26 -1.12 16.03 22.82
C TYR A 26 -0.60 15.97 21.40
N VAL A 27 0.55 16.59 21.20
CA VAL A 27 1.21 16.66 19.90
C VAL A 27 2.63 16.14 20.08
N GLU A 28 2.95 15.07 19.37
CA GLU A 28 4.26 14.44 19.40
C GLU A 28 4.94 14.54 18.04
N TRP A 29 6.11 15.17 18.01
CA TRP A 29 6.94 15.29 16.81
C TRP A 29 8.20 14.46 16.98
N ARG A 30 8.38 13.47 16.11
CA ARG A 30 9.54 12.57 16.11
C ARG A 30 10.30 12.67 14.78
N PRO A 31 11.35 13.51 14.72
CA PRO A 31 12.26 13.47 13.60
C PRO A 31 13.00 12.13 13.57
N ARG A 32 13.28 11.64 12.37
CA ARG A 32 14.11 10.47 12.13
C ARG A 32 15.03 10.68 10.95
N ILE A 33 16.16 10.00 10.97
CA ILE A 33 17.05 9.86 9.82
C ILE A 33 17.50 8.42 9.73
N SER A 34 17.43 7.87 8.53
CA SER A 34 18.04 6.58 8.22
C SER A 34 19.16 6.78 7.21
N LEU A 35 20.32 6.19 7.48
CA LEU A 35 21.42 6.10 6.53
C LEU A 35 21.54 4.64 6.12
N MET A 36 21.55 4.40 4.82
CA MET A 36 21.51 3.07 4.23
C MET A 36 22.68 2.91 3.26
N ALA A 37 23.27 1.73 3.27
CA ALA A 37 24.23 1.32 2.27
C ALA A 37 23.98 -0.15 1.94
N GLY A 38 24.17 -0.52 0.68
CA GLY A 38 23.84 -1.87 0.25
C GLY A 38 24.31 -2.17 -1.16
N TYR A 39 23.84 -3.31 -1.64
CA TYR A 39 24.07 -3.81 -2.99
C TYR A 39 22.73 -4.19 -3.61
N ASN A 40 22.54 -3.83 -4.88
CA ASN A 40 21.39 -4.20 -5.68
C ASN A 40 21.91 -4.81 -6.99
N ASP A 41 21.52 -6.04 -7.29
CA ASP A 41 22.01 -6.76 -8.46
C ASP A 41 21.22 -6.48 -9.76
N ASN A 42 20.17 -5.65 -9.67
CA ASN A 42 19.33 -5.27 -10.80
C ASN A 42 18.87 -3.81 -10.64
N VAL A 43 19.82 -2.87 -10.79
CA VAL A 43 19.56 -1.43 -10.68
C VAL A 43 18.81 -0.87 -11.90
N LEU A 44 18.86 -1.55 -13.05
CA LEU A 44 18.19 -1.13 -14.29
C LEU A 44 16.76 -1.67 -14.45
N LEU A 45 16.28 -2.50 -13.51
CA LEU A 45 14.94 -3.10 -13.51
C LEU A 45 14.60 -3.94 -14.75
N ASN A 46 15.60 -4.37 -15.51
CA ASN A 46 15.48 -5.21 -16.70
C ASN A 46 16.19 -6.57 -16.54
N GLY A 47 16.69 -6.87 -15.34
CA GLY A 47 17.44 -8.10 -15.03
C GLY A 47 18.95 -7.94 -15.22
N SER A 48 19.44 -6.70 -15.36
CA SER A 48 20.87 -6.39 -15.55
C SER A 48 21.31 -5.17 -14.75
N GLY A 49 22.62 -5.06 -14.56
CA GLY A 49 23.25 -3.96 -13.83
C GLY A 49 23.25 -4.20 -12.34
N ALA A 50 24.43 -4.45 -11.79
CA ALA A 50 24.62 -4.67 -10.37
C ALA A 50 25.54 -3.59 -9.81
N ASP A 51 25.12 -2.94 -8.72
CA ASP A 51 25.92 -1.87 -8.13
C ASP A 51 25.69 -1.74 -6.61
N GLY A 52 26.68 -1.16 -5.96
CA GLY A 52 26.54 -0.64 -4.61
C GLY A 52 25.68 0.62 -4.61
N PHE A 53 25.00 0.87 -3.50
CA PHE A 53 24.27 2.13 -3.32
C PHE A 53 24.39 2.66 -1.90
N GLY A 54 24.18 3.98 -1.79
CA GLY A 54 23.99 4.68 -0.53
C GLY A 54 22.70 5.50 -0.58
N GLN A 55 22.00 5.60 0.55
CA GLN A 55 20.77 6.38 0.66
C GLN A 55 20.66 7.06 2.02
N ALA A 56 20.24 8.32 2.02
CA ALA A 56 19.82 9.04 3.21
C ALA A 56 18.31 9.24 3.16
N VAL A 57 17.62 8.88 4.24
CA VAL A 57 16.17 8.98 4.36
C VAL A 57 15.81 9.79 5.61
N PRO A 58 15.83 11.14 5.54
CA PRO A 58 15.17 11.97 6.53
C PRO A 58 13.66 11.73 6.55
N GLY A 59 13.06 11.80 7.72
CA GLY A 59 11.63 11.73 7.89
C GLY A 59 11.14 12.39 9.16
N ILE A 60 9.83 12.58 9.21
CA ILE A 60 9.14 13.19 10.34
C ILE A 60 7.86 12.44 10.61
N LYS A 61 7.70 12.02 11.87
CA LYS A 61 6.45 11.48 12.39
C LYS A 61 5.77 12.53 13.24
N LEU A 62 4.48 12.70 13.02
CA LEU A 62 3.60 13.56 13.78
C LEU A 62 2.47 12.70 14.32
N ASP A 63 2.35 12.60 15.64
CA ASP A 63 1.18 12.00 16.28
C ASP A 63 0.41 13.08 17.04
N LEU A 64 -0.87 13.23 16.70
CA LEU A 64 -1.85 14.02 17.44
C LEU A 64 -2.79 13.05 18.14
N PHE A 65 -2.88 13.12 19.46
CA PHE A 65 -3.81 12.30 20.23
C PHE A 65 -4.41 13.10 21.36
N GLY A 66 -5.61 12.73 21.80
CA GLY A 66 -6.25 13.46 22.88
C GLY A 66 -7.34 12.67 23.57
N GLU A 67 -7.90 13.28 24.61
CA GLU A 67 -8.95 12.69 25.45
C GLU A 67 -10.25 12.42 24.67
N HIS A 68 -10.40 12.97 23.47
CA HIS A 68 -11.55 12.79 22.58
C HIS A 68 -11.52 11.55 21.68
N ASN A 69 -10.69 10.55 21.99
CA ASN A 69 -10.54 9.34 21.18
C ASN A 69 -10.17 9.62 19.71
N LEU A 70 -9.57 10.79 19.45
CA LEU A 70 -8.98 11.19 18.18
C LEU A 70 -7.49 10.79 18.20
N HIS A 71 -7.05 10.18 17.11
CA HIS A 71 -5.67 9.89 16.84
C HIS A 71 -5.38 10.20 15.37
N VAL A 72 -4.46 11.12 15.11
CA VAL A 72 -3.94 11.43 13.78
C VAL A 72 -2.46 11.12 13.77
N ALA A 73 -2.03 10.21 12.92
CA ALA A 73 -0.63 9.87 12.72
C ALA A 73 -0.22 10.21 11.30
N ALA A 74 0.77 11.07 11.14
CA ALA A 74 1.41 11.36 9.87
C ALA A 74 2.85 10.85 9.91
N ASP A 75 3.30 10.17 8.86
CA ASP A 75 4.68 9.76 8.70
C ASP A 75 5.11 10.07 7.28
N CYS A 76 5.91 11.12 7.12
CA CYS A 76 6.50 11.50 5.84
C CYS A 76 8.01 11.29 5.86
N GLN A 77 8.56 10.83 4.74
CA GLN A 77 9.99 10.66 4.52
C GLN A 77 10.35 11.03 3.08
N ALA A 78 11.57 11.51 2.91
CA ALA A 78 12.18 11.73 1.61
C ALA A 78 13.51 10.97 1.58
N GLY A 79 13.75 10.19 0.55
CA GLY A 79 15.01 9.50 0.34
C GLY A 79 15.80 10.15 -0.79
N LEU A 80 17.09 10.33 -0.53
CA LEU A 80 18.09 10.72 -1.51
C LEU A 80 19.05 9.56 -1.65
N ALA A 81 19.06 8.93 -2.81
CA ALA A 81 19.78 7.72 -3.07
C ALA A 81 20.79 7.94 -4.21
N ARG A 82 21.91 7.23 -4.14
CA ARG A 82 22.98 7.30 -5.13
C ARG A 82 23.62 5.94 -5.35
N LEU A 83 23.88 5.63 -6.61
CA LEU A 83 24.68 4.49 -7.06
C LEU A 83 26.18 4.73 -6.86
N ALA A 84 26.96 3.69 -6.61
CA ALA A 84 28.41 3.82 -6.47
C ALA A 84 29.07 4.14 -7.82
N HIS A 85 28.53 3.60 -8.92
CA HIS A 85 29.04 3.75 -10.28
C HIS A 85 27.93 4.17 -11.27
N PRO A 86 27.28 5.34 -11.08
CA PRO A 86 26.15 5.78 -11.92
C PRO A 86 26.50 5.86 -13.42
N GLN A 87 27.77 6.15 -13.74
CA GLN A 87 28.27 6.21 -15.11
C GLN A 87 28.14 4.90 -15.89
N GLU A 88 28.17 3.74 -15.23
CA GLU A 88 28.01 2.44 -15.87
C GLU A 88 26.60 2.24 -16.45
N PHE A 89 25.67 3.08 -16.01
CA PHE A 89 24.26 3.06 -16.40
C PHE A 89 23.88 4.26 -17.28
N GLY A 90 24.86 4.99 -17.80
CA GLY A 90 24.63 6.19 -18.60
C GLY A 90 24.08 7.37 -17.80
N LEU A 91 24.13 7.31 -16.46
CA LEU A 91 23.74 8.41 -15.57
C LEU A 91 24.94 9.33 -15.34
N SER A 92 24.66 10.61 -15.12
CA SER A 92 25.72 11.57 -14.78
C SER A 92 26.39 11.21 -13.44
N SER A 93 27.67 11.53 -13.27
CA SER A 93 28.43 11.22 -12.04
C SER A 93 27.89 11.89 -10.76
N GLY A 94 27.01 12.90 -10.92
CA GLY A 94 26.29 13.59 -9.85
C GLY A 94 24.79 13.28 -9.79
N ALA A 95 24.30 12.26 -10.49
CA ALA A 95 22.89 11.89 -10.46
C ALA A 95 22.49 11.38 -9.07
N PHE A 96 21.40 11.94 -8.54
CA PHE A 96 20.71 11.45 -7.35
C PHE A 96 19.33 10.97 -7.74
N ALA A 97 18.94 9.84 -7.21
CA ALA A 97 17.57 9.35 -7.30
C ALA A 97 16.82 9.81 -6.05
N ALA A 98 15.62 10.35 -6.24
CA ALA A 98 14.80 10.87 -5.15
C ALA A 98 13.51 10.06 -5.05
N ASN A 99 13.12 9.75 -3.82
CA ASN A 99 11.78 9.25 -3.54
C ASN A 99 11.17 9.96 -2.34
N GLU A 100 9.86 10.10 -2.35
CA GLU A 100 9.09 10.71 -1.28
C GLU A 100 7.95 9.78 -0.94
N THR A 101 7.71 9.59 0.35
CA THR A 101 6.58 8.80 0.82
C THR A 101 5.97 9.51 2.00
N CYS A 102 4.67 9.76 1.96
CA CYS A 102 3.96 10.20 3.14
C CYS A 102 2.72 9.35 3.37
N THR A 103 2.48 9.03 4.64
CA THR A 103 1.28 8.35 5.10
C THR A 103 0.57 9.20 6.14
N LEU A 104 -0.75 9.16 6.12
CA LEU A 104 -1.61 9.80 7.11
C LEU A 104 -2.64 8.75 7.55
N ALA A 105 -2.85 8.61 8.85
CA ALA A 105 -3.86 7.75 9.41
C ALA A 105 -4.63 8.53 10.49
N THR A 106 -5.94 8.65 10.33
CA THR A 106 -6.82 9.27 11.31
C THR A 106 -7.80 8.22 11.83
N ARG A 107 -7.97 8.17 13.15
CA ARG A 107 -9.00 7.39 13.83
C ARG A 107 -9.71 8.30 14.80
N VAL A 108 -11.04 8.32 14.75
CA VAL A 108 -11.84 9.13 15.66
C VAL A 108 -13.10 8.38 16.05
N HIS A 109 -13.48 8.46 17.33
CA HIS A 109 -14.80 8.05 17.79
C HIS A 109 -15.66 9.30 17.87
N LEU A 110 -16.58 9.45 16.93
CA LEU A 110 -17.51 10.58 16.88
C LEU A 110 -18.60 10.44 17.96
N SER A 111 -18.98 9.18 18.24
CA SER A 111 -19.89 8.81 19.33
C SER A 111 -19.59 7.38 19.80
N PRO A 112 -20.24 6.87 20.87
CA PRO A 112 -20.11 5.46 21.25
C PRO A 112 -20.52 4.45 20.17
N ARG A 113 -21.28 4.91 19.16
CA ARG A 113 -21.76 4.09 18.03
C ARG A 113 -21.05 4.39 16.72
N GLU A 114 -20.33 5.50 16.61
CA GLU A 114 -19.77 5.97 15.35
C GLU A 114 -18.26 6.12 15.41
N LYS A 115 -17.59 5.40 14.53
CA LYS A 115 -16.14 5.46 14.37
C LYS A 115 -15.81 5.83 12.94
N LEU A 116 -14.88 6.74 12.78
CA LEU A 116 -14.32 7.07 11.47
C LEU A 116 -12.85 6.72 11.46
N GLN A 117 -12.46 5.98 10.43
CA GLN A 117 -11.09 5.65 10.13
C GLN A 117 -10.75 6.16 8.74
N PHE A 118 -9.57 6.74 8.62
CA PHE A 118 -9.07 7.26 7.37
C PHE A 118 -7.61 6.91 7.27
N ARG A 119 -7.17 6.48 6.10
CA ARG A 119 -5.77 6.29 5.78
C ARG A 119 -5.49 6.83 4.39
N SER A 120 -4.42 7.58 4.23
CA SER A 120 -3.88 7.90 2.92
C SER A 120 -2.39 7.64 2.89
N SER A 121 -1.88 7.31 1.71
CA SER A 121 -0.46 7.23 1.43
C SER A 121 -0.20 7.76 0.04
N ALA A 122 0.80 8.60 -0.12
CA ALA A 122 1.29 9.03 -1.41
C ALA A 122 2.78 8.71 -1.50
N THR A 123 3.18 8.14 -2.63
CA THR A 123 4.57 7.84 -2.95
C THR A 123 4.91 8.44 -4.30
N TYR A 124 6.01 9.16 -4.36
CA TYR A 124 6.60 9.64 -5.59
C TYR A 124 8.03 9.11 -5.68
N ALA A 125 8.46 8.65 -6.85
CA ALA A 125 9.84 8.25 -7.06
C ALA A 125 10.27 8.57 -8.48
N GLN A 126 11.52 9.01 -8.63
CA GLN A 126 12.15 9.37 -9.88
C GLN A 126 13.44 8.57 -10.07
N ASP A 127 13.69 8.14 -11.30
CA ASP A 127 14.78 7.24 -11.73
C ASP A 127 14.49 5.75 -11.41
N PRO A 128 14.74 4.82 -12.36
CA PRO A 128 14.71 3.37 -12.13
C PRO A 128 15.31 2.92 -10.80
N PHE A 129 16.40 3.53 -10.33
CA PHE A 129 17.04 3.13 -9.08
C PHE A 129 16.20 3.47 -7.82
N SER A 130 15.57 4.64 -7.72
CA SER A 130 14.71 4.94 -6.55
C SER A 130 13.40 4.15 -6.61
N ILE A 131 12.91 3.88 -7.82
CA ILE A 131 11.70 3.10 -8.05
C ILE A 131 11.94 1.62 -7.73
N ALA A 132 13.15 1.11 -8.02
CA ALA A 132 13.60 -0.18 -7.53
C ALA A 132 13.42 -0.27 -6.00
N GLY A 133 13.80 0.78 -5.27
CA GLY A 133 13.62 0.89 -3.82
C GLY A 133 12.18 0.73 -3.32
N LEU A 134 11.18 0.91 -4.20
CA LEU A 134 9.76 0.72 -3.89
C LEU A 134 9.23 -0.69 -4.16
N GLY A 135 10.05 -1.61 -4.68
CA GLY A 135 9.61 -2.95 -5.07
C GLY A 135 8.68 -2.95 -6.29
N LEU A 136 8.77 -1.90 -7.13
CA LEU A 136 7.97 -1.76 -8.34
C LEU A 136 8.90 -1.94 -9.54
N LEU A 137 8.74 -3.03 -10.30
CA LEU A 137 9.41 -3.16 -11.59
C LEU A 137 8.64 -2.36 -12.63
N LEU A 138 9.37 -1.51 -13.34
CA LEU A 138 8.86 -0.62 -14.36
C LEU A 138 8.91 -1.28 -15.73
N ARG A 139 8.12 -0.75 -16.66
CA ARG A 139 8.35 -0.97 -18.09
C ARG A 139 9.62 -0.22 -18.52
N PRO A 140 10.38 -0.75 -19.50
CA PRO A 140 11.51 -0.03 -20.07
C PRO A 140 11.12 1.40 -20.49
N GLY A 141 11.88 2.40 -20.05
CA GLY A 141 11.65 3.82 -20.38
C GLY A 141 10.78 4.60 -19.38
N GLN A 142 10.20 3.96 -18.36
CA GLN A 142 9.54 4.70 -17.27
C GLN A 142 10.60 5.25 -16.30
N SER A 143 10.55 6.57 -16.07
CA SER A 143 11.49 7.29 -15.20
C SER A 143 10.84 7.83 -13.93
N ASP A 144 9.51 7.89 -13.87
CA ASP A 144 8.78 8.52 -12.77
C ASP A 144 7.56 7.70 -12.42
N ILE A 145 7.29 7.57 -11.12
CA ILE A 145 6.08 6.94 -10.62
C ILE A 145 5.46 7.75 -9.50
N PHE A 146 4.15 7.90 -9.57
CA PHE A 146 3.31 8.40 -8.50
C PHE A 146 2.26 7.35 -8.16
N VAL A 147 2.24 6.93 -6.89
CA VAL A 147 1.22 6.03 -6.35
C VAL A 147 0.55 6.72 -5.18
N ALA A 148 -0.75 6.96 -5.29
CA ALA A 148 -1.57 7.36 -4.16
C ALA A 148 -2.53 6.26 -3.79
N ARG A 149 -2.72 6.04 -2.49
CA ARG A 149 -3.77 5.18 -1.94
C ARG A 149 -4.51 5.96 -0.87
N PHE A 150 -5.81 5.73 -0.82
CA PHE A 150 -6.71 6.35 0.11
C PHE A 150 -7.70 5.29 0.55
N SER A 151 -8.02 5.25 1.83
CA SER A 151 -9.12 4.47 2.37
C SER A 151 -9.82 5.27 3.45
N GLY A 152 -11.14 5.25 3.43
CA GLY A 152 -11.97 5.83 4.48
C GLY A 152 -13.06 4.83 4.85
N GLU A 153 -13.34 4.67 6.14
CA GLU A 153 -14.40 3.80 6.65
C GLU A 153 -15.13 4.51 7.79
N VAL A 154 -16.45 4.55 7.71
CA VAL A 154 -17.36 4.94 8.78
C VAL A 154 -18.04 3.68 9.28
N GLN A 155 -17.86 3.37 10.57
CA GLN A 155 -18.51 2.25 11.24
C GLN A 155 -19.62 2.78 12.12
N HIS A 156 -20.84 2.30 11.91
CA HIS A 156 -22.03 2.72 12.66
C HIS A 156 -22.69 1.51 13.33
N ALA A 157 -22.59 1.44 14.66
CA ALA A 157 -23.21 0.40 15.47
C ALA A 157 -24.72 0.60 15.56
N LEU A 158 -25.49 -0.29 14.92
CA LEU A 158 -26.95 -0.33 15.00
C LEU A 158 -27.42 -0.91 16.33
N SER A 159 -26.68 -1.89 16.87
CA SER A 159 -26.95 -2.52 18.16
C SER A 159 -25.65 -3.06 18.78
N ALA A 160 -25.75 -3.72 19.93
CA ALA A 160 -24.60 -4.40 20.55
C ALA A 160 -24.02 -5.55 19.69
N ARG A 161 -24.78 -6.04 18.70
CA ARG A 161 -24.38 -7.18 17.85
C ARG A 161 -24.32 -6.85 16.36
N THR A 162 -24.79 -5.68 15.93
CA THR A 162 -24.93 -5.35 14.52
C THR A 162 -24.36 -3.97 14.20
N GLU A 163 -23.74 -3.86 13.04
CA GLU A 163 -23.01 -2.68 12.59
C GLU A 163 -23.17 -2.56 11.06
N ILE A 164 -23.25 -1.33 10.57
CA ILE A 164 -23.10 -1.02 9.14
C ILE A 164 -21.86 -0.18 8.96
N ASP A 165 -21.03 -0.57 7.99
CA ASP A 165 -19.85 0.18 7.61
C ASP A 165 -20.02 0.71 6.19
N TYR A 166 -19.64 1.96 6.00
CA TYR A 166 -19.55 2.62 4.72
C TYR A 166 -18.08 2.95 4.47
N GLY A 167 -17.55 2.43 3.38
CA GLY A 167 -16.14 2.59 3.05
C GLY A 167 -15.93 3.08 1.64
N VAL A 168 -14.74 3.59 1.39
CA VAL A 168 -14.22 3.82 0.04
C VAL A 168 -12.72 3.58 0.04
N ASP A 169 -12.27 2.70 -0.85
CA ASP A 169 -10.86 2.55 -1.17
C ASP A 169 -10.57 3.23 -2.50
N ALA A 170 -9.46 3.93 -2.62
CA ALA A 170 -9.06 4.57 -3.86
C ALA A 170 -7.57 4.40 -4.09
N GLN A 171 -7.18 4.23 -5.35
CA GLN A 171 -5.80 4.12 -5.76
C GLN A 171 -5.58 4.92 -7.02
N ALA A 172 -4.53 5.73 -7.08
CA ALA A 172 -4.10 6.41 -8.30
C ALA A 172 -2.68 5.96 -8.67
N LEU A 173 -2.47 5.74 -9.96
CA LEU A 173 -1.20 5.35 -10.55
C LEU A 173 -0.89 6.34 -11.68
N ALA A 174 0.30 6.93 -11.64
CA ALA A 174 0.83 7.69 -12.77
C ALA A 174 2.30 7.31 -13.00
N PHE A 175 2.68 7.07 -14.25
CA PHE A 175 4.01 6.63 -14.68
C PHE A 175 4.68 7.63 -15.64
N GLY A 176 4.21 8.89 -15.64
CA GLY A 176 4.70 9.94 -16.54
C GLY A 176 3.67 10.36 -17.59
N THR A 177 4.01 11.36 -18.41
CA THR A 177 3.09 11.95 -19.39
C THR A 177 2.72 10.96 -20.49
N ASN A 178 1.42 10.84 -20.79
CA ASN A 178 0.86 9.96 -21.82
C ASN A 178 1.18 8.46 -21.64
N ASP A 179 1.60 8.04 -20.44
CA ASP A 179 1.78 6.63 -20.16
C ASP A 179 0.40 5.95 -20.07
N PRO A 180 0.17 4.87 -20.83
CA PRO A 180 -1.15 4.27 -20.91
C PRO A 180 -1.53 3.47 -19.64
N GLY A 181 -0.60 3.27 -18.70
CA GLY A 181 -0.85 2.73 -17.36
C GLY A 181 -1.35 3.77 -16.36
N ASN A 182 -1.45 5.04 -16.75
CA ASN A 182 -1.99 6.11 -15.90
C ASN A 182 -3.49 5.92 -15.67
N GLY A 183 -3.90 5.99 -14.41
CA GLY A 183 -5.31 5.86 -14.06
C GLY A 183 -5.56 5.88 -12.56
N TYR A 184 -6.83 5.73 -12.19
CA TYR A 184 -7.22 5.60 -10.81
C TYR A 184 -8.44 4.70 -10.65
N MET A 185 -8.53 4.07 -9.49
CA MET A 185 -9.66 3.25 -9.05
C MET A 185 -10.34 3.96 -7.90
N LEU A 186 -11.68 4.00 -7.91
CA LEU A 186 -12.51 4.34 -6.76
C LEU A 186 -13.38 3.14 -6.42
N ALA A 187 -13.37 2.71 -5.16
CA ALA A 187 -14.05 1.51 -4.72
C ALA A 187 -14.92 1.76 -3.48
N PRO A 188 -16.08 2.42 -3.62
CA PRO A 188 -17.02 2.57 -2.52
C PRO A 188 -17.62 1.21 -2.16
N GLN A 189 -17.81 0.98 -0.86
CA GLN A 189 -18.32 -0.27 -0.33
C GLN A 189 -19.27 -0.03 0.84
N THR A 190 -20.21 -0.94 1.02
CA THR A 190 -21.08 -1.00 2.19
C THR A 190 -21.06 -2.42 2.74
N ARG A 191 -20.94 -2.54 4.06
CA ARG A 191 -20.89 -3.82 4.75
C ARG A 191 -21.87 -3.83 5.91
N TYR A 192 -22.65 -4.88 6.01
CA TYR A 192 -23.43 -5.20 7.21
C TYR A 192 -22.72 -6.30 7.99
N ALA A 193 -22.39 -6.04 9.25
CA ALA A 193 -21.75 -7.00 10.13
C ALA A 193 -22.68 -7.45 11.26
N TRP A 194 -22.68 -8.74 11.54
CA TRP A 194 -23.49 -9.38 12.58
C TRP A 194 -22.65 -10.31 13.45
N ARG A 195 -22.49 -9.95 14.73
CA ARG A 195 -21.86 -10.77 15.76
C ARG A 195 -22.83 -11.83 16.25
N THR A 196 -22.57 -13.08 15.90
CA THR A 196 -23.36 -14.24 16.32
C THR A 196 -22.94 -14.76 17.68
N SER A 197 -21.66 -14.57 18.07
CA SER A 197 -21.15 -14.92 19.40
C SER A 197 -20.02 -13.97 19.82
N ALA A 198 -19.42 -14.22 20.99
CA ALA A 198 -18.20 -13.54 21.43
C ALA A 198 -16.97 -13.83 20.55
N ARG A 199 -17.01 -14.88 19.72
CA ARG A 199 -15.90 -15.30 18.85
C ARG A 199 -16.22 -15.24 17.37
N SER A 200 -17.47 -15.06 16.97
CA SER A 200 -17.89 -15.22 15.58
C SER A 200 -18.67 -14.01 15.07
N LYS A 201 -18.35 -13.62 13.83
CA LYS A 201 -18.98 -12.51 13.12
C LYS A 201 -19.23 -12.92 11.67
N TRP A 202 -20.42 -12.64 11.17
CA TRP A 202 -20.72 -12.69 9.74
C TRP A 202 -20.72 -11.28 9.17
N ASP A 203 -20.29 -11.13 7.93
CA ASP A 203 -20.46 -9.88 7.18
C ASP A 203 -21.04 -10.13 5.79
N LEU A 204 -21.97 -9.30 5.37
CA LEU A 204 -22.48 -9.24 3.99
C LEU A 204 -22.05 -7.90 3.44
N GLY A 205 -21.40 -7.89 2.28
CA GLY A 205 -20.92 -6.64 1.69
C GLY A 205 -21.17 -6.53 0.20
N VAL A 206 -21.22 -5.28 -0.24
CA VAL A 206 -21.25 -4.88 -1.65
C VAL A 206 -20.17 -3.83 -1.88
N ARG A 207 -19.49 -3.88 -3.01
CA ARG A 207 -18.41 -2.96 -3.40
C ARG A 207 -18.48 -2.74 -4.89
N GLU A 208 -18.50 -1.48 -5.25
CA GLU A 208 -18.27 -1.02 -6.60
C GLU A 208 -16.77 -0.79 -6.77
N GLN A 209 -16.23 -1.01 -7.96
CA GLN A 209 -14.84 -0.71 -8.32
C GLN A 209 -14.85 -0.01 -9.67
N LEU A 210 -14.65 1.31 -9.67
CA LEU A 210 -14.71 2.15 -10.86
C LEU A 210 -13.29 2.42 -11.34
N PHE A 211 -12.94 1.98 -12.55
CA PHE A 211 -11.59 2.06 -13.11
C PHE A 211 -11.52 3.16 -14.17
N PHE A 212 -10.69 4.16 -13.94
CA PHE A 212 -10.52 5.31 -14.81
C PHE A 212 -9.13 5.31 -15.45
N GLY A 213 -9.07 5.50 -16.77
CA GLY A 213 -7.82 5.74 -17.50
C GLY A 213 -7.59 7.23 -17.73
N VAL A 214 -6.31 7.64 -17.84
CA VAL A 214 -5.92 9.04 -18.07
C VAL A 214 -4.82 9.13 -19.12
N GLY A 215 -5.02 9.94 -20.16
CA GLY A 215 -3.98 10.28 -21.13
C GLY A 215 -3.51 9.12 -22.01
N ALA A 216 -4.33 8.07 -22.21
CA ALA A 216 -3.95 6.95 -23.07
C ALA A 216 -3.97 7.39 -24.56
N PRO A 217 -2.90 7.11 -25.34
CA PRO A 217 -2.82 7.47 -26.74
C PRO A 217 -3.81 6.66 -27.59
N VAL A 218 -4.16 7.22 -28.76
CA VAL A 218 -4.95 6.51 -29.78
C VAL A 218 -4.24 5.22 -30.18
N GLY A 219 -4.99 4.13 -30.33
CA GLY A 219 -4.45 2.80 -30.63
C GLY A 219 -4.02 1.98 -29.41
N SER A 220 -4.22 2.48 -28.18
CA SER A 220 -4.01 1.68 -26.97
C SER A 220 -5.05 0.56 -26.87
N ALA A 221 -4.66 -0.62 -26.39
CA ALA A 221 -5.55 -1.80 -26.32
C ALA A 221 -6.87 -1.53 -25.57
N HIS A 222 -6.82 -0.79 -24.46
CA HIS A 222 -7.99 -0.42 -23.64
C HIS A 222 -8.55 0.98 -23.94
N ALA A 223 -7.96 1.70 -24.89
CA ALA A 223 -8.46 2.98 -25.39
C ALA A 223 -8.16 3.14 -26.90
N PRO A 224 -8.83 2.37 -27.79
CA PRO A 224 -8.49 2.33 -29.21
C PRO A 224 -8.60 3.70 -29.90
N ASN A 225 -9.52 4.54 -29.42
CA ASN A 225 -9.75 5.91 -29.90
C ASN A 225 -9.00 6.96 -29.08
N GLY A 226 -8.11 6.54 -28.18
CA GLY A 226 -7.48 7.38 -27.16
C GLY A 226 -8.43 7.66 -26.00
N ALA A 227 -7.86 7.85 -24.80
CA ALA A 227 -8.62 8.28 -23.63
C ALA A 227 -7.95 9.53 -23.05
N PRO A 228 -8.40 10.76 -23.39
CA PRO A 228 -7.93 11.95 -22.69
C PRO A 228 -8.21 11.87 -21.19
N GLY A 229 -9.24 11.11 -20.81
CA GLY A 229 -9.56 10.64 -19.45
C GLY A 229 -10.99 10.08 -19.41
N GLY A 230 -11.29 9.15 -18.51
CA GLY A 230 -12.67 8.67 -18.33
C GLY A 230 -12.78 7.30 -17.66
N LEU A 231 -14.02 6.93 -17.33
CA LEU A 231 -14.37 5.61 -16.80
C LEU A 231 -14.24 4.57 -17.91
N LEU A 232 -13.49 3.50 -17.65
CA LEU A 232 -13.24 2.40 -18.58
C LEU A 232 -14.06 1.17 -18.23
N ASP A 233 -13.97 0.73 -16.97
CA ASP A 233 -14.65 -0.47 -16.49
C ASP A 233 -15.22 -0.26 -15.09
N GLU A 234 -16.25 -1.04 -14.78
CA GLU A 234 -16.96 -1.01 -13.50
C GLU A 234 -17.09 -2.44 -12.96
N GLY A 235 -16.58 -2.69 -11.76
CA GLY A 235 -16.70 -3.97 -11.06
C GLY A 235 -17.76 -3.90 -9.97
N HIS A 236 -18.80 -4.71 -10.08
CA HIS A 236 -19.90 -4.82 -9.12
C HIS A 236 -19.73 -6.12 -8.33
N SER A 237 -19.38 -6.02 -7.04
CA SER A 237 -19.09 -7.19 -6.22
C SER A 237 -20.05 -7.34 -5.05
N VAL A 238 -20.39 -8.59 -4.74
CA VAL A 238 -21.14 -9.00 -3.56
C VAL A 238 -20.42 -10.17 -2.90
N TRP A 239 -20.29 -10.13 -1.57
CA TRP A 239 -19.61 -11.20 -0.83
C TRP A 239 -20.25 -11.47 0.53
N LEU A 240 -20.02 -12.69 0.99
CA LEU A 240 -20.27 -13.12 2.35
C LEU A 240 -18.93 -13.38 3.05
N GLY A 241 -18.82 -12.89 4.28
CA GLY A 241 -17.66 -13.00 5.13
C GLY A 241 -17.97 -13.66 6.46
N TYR A 242 -16.99 -14.36 7.00
CA TYR A 242 -17.01 -14.96 8.32
C TYR A 242 -15.67 -14.74 9.02
N THR A 243 -15.71 -14.12 10.19
CA THR A 243 -14.56 -14.00 11.09
C THR A 243 -14.77 -14.88 12.32
N TYR A 244 -13.76 -15.65 12.69
CA TYR A 244 -13.71 -16.47 13.89
C TYR A 244 -12.44 -16.22 14.71
N ALA A 245 -12.61 -15.82 15.96
CA ALA A 245 -11.54 -15.70 16.94
C ALA A 245 -11.11 -17.10 17.40
N LEU A 246 -10.02 -17.60 16.81
CA LEU A 246 -9.40 -18.87 17.18
C LEU A 246 -8.92 -18.85 18.63
N ASN A 247 -8.36 -17.71 19.06
CA ASN A 247 -7.99 -17.41 20.44
C ASN A 247 -8.05 -15.91 20.70
N ARG A 248 -7.57 -15.43 21.87
CA ARG A 248 -7.63 -14.00 22.25
C ARG A 248 -6.80 -13.07 21.37
N SER A 249 -5.84 -13.62 20.65
CA SER A 249 -4.86 -12.89 19.84
C SER A 249 -4.95 -13.25 18.36
N THR A 250 -5.74 -14.24 17.96
CA THR A 250 -5.72 -14.79 16.60
C THR A 250 -7.12 -14.88 16.01
N ASP A 251 -7.30 -14.24 14.87
CA ASP A 251 -8.54 -14.21 14.10
C ASP A 251 -8.32 -14.87 12.73
N LEU A 252 -9.26 -15.73 12.35
CA LEU A 252 -9.39 -16.25 10.99
C LEU A 252 -10.56 -15.53 10.32
N THR A 253 -10.32 -14.90 9.18
CA THR A 253 -11.34 -14.28 8.34
C THR A 253 -11.38 -14.96 6.99
N VAL A 254 -12.56 -15.38 6.56
CA VAL A 254 -12.83 -15.91 5.22
C VAL A 254 -13.88 -15.04 4.58
N ARG A 255 -13.67 -14.61 3.33
CA ARG A 255 -14.64 -13.89 2.50
C ARG A 255 -14.68 -14.53 1.14
N ALA A 256 -15.87 -14.70 0.59
CA ALA A 256 -16.05 -15.20 -0.76
C ALA A 256 -17.30 -14.59 -1.40
N GLY A 257 -17.26 -14.44 -2.71
CA GLY A 257 -18.30 -13.76 -3.44
C GLY A 257 -18.14 -13.87 -4.95
N GLY A 258 -18.86 -13.03 -5.64
CA GLY A 258 -18.76 -12.86 -7.08
C GLY A 258 -18.57 -11.39 -7.41
N VAL A 259 -17.89 -11.15 -8.52
CA VAL A 259 -17.81 -9.83 -9.13
C VAL A 259 -18.19 -9.91 -10.60
N MET A 260 -18.99 -8.95 -11.02
CA MET A 260 -19.37 -8.73 -12.40
C MET A 260 -18.68 -7.45 -12.87
N VAL A 261 -17.87 -7.56 -13.91
CA VAL A 261 -17.22 -6.42 -14.56
C VAL A 261 -18.03 -6.05 -15.79
N THR A 262 -18.33 -4.76 -15.92
CA THR A 262 -18.99 -4.15 -17.06
C THR A 262 -18.11 -3.03 -17.64
N GLY A 263 -18.40 -2.60 -18.86
CA GLY A 263 -17.56 -1.65 -19.61
C GLY A 263 -16.87 -2.31 -20.81
N PHE A 264 -15.58 -2.04 -20.98
CA PHE A 264 -14.78 -2.60 -22.09
C PHE A 264 -14.53 -4.10 -21.91
N GLN A 265 -14.24 -4.54 -20.68
CA GLN A 265 -13.99 -5.95 -20.37
C GLN A 265 -15.14 -6.53 -19.55
N GLN A 266 -16.04 -7.26 -20.22
CA GLN A 266 -17.17 -7.91 -19.55
C GLN A 266 -16.77 -9.30 -19.05
N ALA A 267 -16.88 -9.52 -17.75
CA ALA A 267 -16.57 -10.81 -17.14
C ALA A 267 -17.34 -10.98 -15.83
N ALA A 268 -17.67 -12.24 -15.51
CA ALA A 268 -18.10 -12.61 -14.17
C ALA A 268 -17.08 -13.59 -13.60
N MET A 269 -16.61 -13.35 -12.38
CA MET A 269 -15.61 -14.19 -11.75
C MET A 269 -15.87 -14.32 -10.25
N PRO A 270 -15.45 -15.43 -9.63
CA PRO A 270 -15.47 -15.54 -8.19
C PRO A 270 -14.46 -14.57 -7.59
N THR A 271 -14.67 -14.19 -6.33
CA THR A 271 -13.66 -13.54 -5.49
C THR A 271 -13.57 -14.30 -4.18
N ALA A 272 -12.37 -14.39 -3.62
CA ALA A 272 -12.15 -15.05 -2.36
C ALA A 272 -10.96 -14.43 -1.61
N ARG A 273 -11.05 -14.39 -0.28
CA ARG A 273 -9.96 -14.01 0.60
C ARG A 273 -10.01 -14.83 1.87
N VAL A 274 -8.86 -15.40 2.23
CA VAL A 274 -8.63 -16.03 3.53
C VAL A 274 -7.51 -15.27 4.20
N GLN A 275 -7.72 -14.85 5.44
CA GLN A 275 -6.76 -14.11 6.22
C GLN A 275 -6.68 -14.69 7.63
N LEU A 276 -5.48 -14.93 8.12
CA LEU A 276 -5.18 -15.29 9.49
C LEU A 276 -4.30 -14.19 10.07
N GLU A 277 -4.78 -13.51 11.10
CA GLU A 277 -4.01 -12.50 11.81
C GLU A 277 -3.80 -12.93 13.25
N SER A 278 -2.57 -12.81 13.75
CA SER A 278 -2.22 -13.09 15.14
C SER A 278 -1.40 -11.94 15.71
N TYR A 279 -1.90 -11.27 16.73
CA TYR A 279 -1.21 -10.14 17.37
C TYR A 279 -1.07 -10.35 18.87
N THR A 280 0.18 -10.32 19.32
CA THR A 280 0.57 -10.28 20.73
C THR A 280 1.56 -9.12 20.95
N PRO A 281 1.89 -8.74 22.19
CA PRO A 281 2.84 -7.64 22.43
C PRO A 281 4.24 -7.82 21.82
N THR A 282 4.63 -9.05 21.44
CA THR A 282 5.97 -9.38 20.92
C THR A 282 5.95 -10.05 19.56
N LEU A 283 4.77 -10.33 18.99
CA LEU A 283 4.64 -11.09 17.77
C LEU A 283 3.41 -10.64 17.01
N ALA A 284 3.61 -10.33 15.73
CA ALA A 284 2.57 -10.17 14.73
C ALA A 284 2.79 -11.22 13.64
N ILE A 285 1.75 -11.98 13.32
CA ILE A 285 1.71 -12.90 12.17
C ILE A 285 0.53 -12.50 11.32
N SER A 286 0.74 -12.35 10.02
CA SER A 286 -0.30 -12.19 9.02
C SER A 286 -0.11 -13.24 7.94
N VAL A 287 -1.14 -14.01 7.64
CA VAL A 287 -1.20 -14.89 6.46
C VAL A 287 -2.40 -14.47 5.65
N GLN A 288 -2.23 -14.29 4.35
CA GLN A 288 -3.30 -13.94 3.45
C GLN A 288 -3.21 -14.75 2.17
N VAL A 289 -4.35 -15.25 1.70
CA VAL A 289 -4.53 -15.73 0.33
C VAL A 289 -5.74 -15.03 -0.25
N ALA A 290 -5.62 -14.45 -1.44
CA ALA A 290 -6.68 -13.69 -2.08
C ALA A 290 -6.72 -13.95 -3.58
N HIS A 291 -7.93 -13.96 -4.13
CA HIS A 291 -8.27 -13.89 -5.55
C HIS A 291 -9.30 -12.77 -5.69
N ASP A 292 -8.90 -11.63 -6.25
CA ASP A 292 -9.73 -10.42 -6.29
C ASP A 292 -9.40 -9.55 -7.51
N LEU A 293 -10.26 -8.56 -7.78
CA LEU A 293 -9.98 -7.52 -8.77
C LEU A 293 -9.02 -6.47 -8.22
N VAL A 294 -7.98 -6.17 -9.00
CA VAL A 294 -6.97 -5.16 -8.70
C VAL A 294 -6.76 -4.23 -9.89
N ILE A 295 -6.36 -2.98 -9.65
CA ILE A 295 -5.92 -2.08 -10.72
C ILE A 295 -4.47 -2.41 -11.10
N GLY A 296 -4.17 -2.51 -12.39
CA GLY A 296 -2.80 -2.75 -12.87
C GLY A 296 -2.41 -1.97 -14.14
N PRO A 297 -1.11 -1.97 -14.47
CA PRO A 297 -0.54 -1.07 -15.49
C PRO A 297 -0.82 -1.47 -16.95
N SER A 298 -1.46 -2.62 -17.25
CA SER A 298 -1.61 -3.10 -18.64
C SER A 298 -2.65 -2.32 -19.47
N THR A 299 -3.33 -1.35 -18.85
CA THR A 299 -3.56 0.06 -19.28
C THR A 299 -4.83 0.60 -18.59
N ALA A 300 -4.72 0.63 -17.24
CA ALA A 300 -5.62 1.18 -16.21
C ALA A 300 -7.03 0.57 -15.99
N GLY A 301 -7.36 -0.54 -16.66
CA GLY A 301 -8.53 -1.37 -16.35
C GLY A 301 -8.31 -2.41 -15.23
N PRO A 302 -9.34 -3.23 -14.93
CA PRO A 302 -9.28 -4.26 -13.91
C PRO A 302 -8.42 -5.46 -14.32
N LEU A 303 -7.67 -6.00 -13.36
CA LEU A 303 -6.96 -7.28 -13.46
C LEU A 303 -7.51 -8.26 -12.43
N ILE A 304 -7.42 -9.55 -12.73
CA ILE A 304 -7.52 -10.59 -11.71
C ILE A 304 -6.17 -10.72 -11.05
N GLY A 305 -6.13 -10.58 -9.73
CA GLY A 305 -4.95 -10.78 -8.90
C GLY A 305 -5.13 -11.96 -7.97
N ASP A 306 -4.22 -12.94 -8.07
CA ASP A 306 -3.99 -13.93 -7.03
C ASP A 306 -2.82 -13.47 -6.17
N VAL A 307 -2.97 -13.53 -4.85
CA VAL A 307 -1.92 -13.17 -3.90
C VAL A 307 -1.89 -14.20 -2.79
N ALA A 308 -0.71 -14.66 -2.41
CA ALA A 308 -0.49 -15.43 -1.19
C ALA A 308 0.71 -14.83 -0.43
N GLU A 309 0.47 -14.36 0.78
CA GLU A 309 1.43 -13.61 1.60
C GLU A 309 1.51 -14.19 3.02
N LEU A 310 2.72 -14.19 3.56
CA LEU A 310 3.05 -14.46 4.96
C LEU A 310 3.95 -13.33 5.46
N GLY A 311 3.52 -12.67 6.53
CA GLY A 311 4.30 -11.70 7.28
C GLY A 311 4.45 -12.13 8.73
N VAL A 312 5.66 -12.01 9.26
CA VAL A 312 6.00 -12.26 10.66
C VAL A 312 6.85 -11.11 11.16
N VAL A 313 6.43 -10.47 12.24
CA VAL A 313 7.24 -9.50 12.99
C VAL A 313 7.37 -10.00 14.41
N ARG A 314 8.60 -10.05 14.93
CA ARG A 314 8.90 -10.49 16.27
C ARG A 314 9.77 -9.46 16.97
N ASP A 315 9.27 -8.93 18.07
CA ASP A 315 9.96 -7.98 18.92
C ASP A 315 10.44 -8.66 20.20
N TRP A 316 11.74 -8.58 20.44
CA TRP A 316 12.38 -8.79 21.72
C TRP A 316 12.81 -7.43 22.31
N GLU A 317 13.38 -7.43 23.52
CA GLU A 317 13.76 -6.20 24.22
C GLU A 317 14.69 -5.29 23.39
N HIS A 318 15.76 -5.86 22.84
CA HIS A 318 16.77 -5.13 22.07
C HIS A 318 16.82 -5.51 20.59
N VAL A 319 16.06 -6.51 20.18
CA VAL A 319 16.10 -7.05 18.81
C VAL A 319 14.70 -7.08 18.24
N SER A 320 14.53 -6.68 17.00
CA SER A 320 13.32 -6.88 16.22
C SER A 320 13.68 -7.67 14.97
N ALA A 321 12.91 -8.68 14.63
CA ALA A 321 13.03 -9.40 13.37
C ALA A 321 11.75 -9.24 12.57
N HIS A 322 11.88 -9.15 11.25
CA HIS A 322 10.76 -9.28 10.34
C HIS A 322 11.09 -10.25 9.22
N PHE A 323 10.07 -10.96 8.77
CA PHE A 323 10.11 -11.83 7.62
C PHE A 323 8.81 -11.65 6.86
N MET A 324 8.92 -11.39 5.57
CA MET A 324 7.80 -11.30 4.65
C MET A 324 8.12 -12.18 3.44
N ILE A 325 7.13 -12.94 3.00
CA ILE A 325 7.19 -13.67 1.75
C ILE A 325 5.83 -13.59 1.08
N GLY A 326 5.83 -13.36 -0.21
CA GLY A 326 4.63 -13.24 -1.01
C GLY A 326 4.84 -13.83 -2.38
N MET A 327 3.79 -14.40 -2.93
CA MET A 327 3.70 -14.70 -4.35
C MET A 327 2.43 -14.05 -4.88
N TYR A 328 2.49 -13.61 -6.12
CA TYR A 328 1.34 -13.05 -6.79
C TYR A 328 1.31 -13.48 -8.24
N ARG A 329 0.10 -13.60 -8.77
CA ARG A 329 -0.18 -13.74 -10.19
C ARG A 329 -1.16 -12.65 -10.56
N ASN A 330 -0.99 -12.04 -11.72
CA ASN A 330 -1.98 -11.13 -12.27
C ASN A 330 -2.19 -11.39 -13.76
N ALA A 331 -3.45 -11.34 -14.19
CA ALA A 331 -3.84 -11.52 -15.58
C ALA A 331 -4.92 -10.50 -15.97
N ALA A 332 -4.93 -10.11 -17.25
CA ALA A 332 -6.04 -9.35 -17.81
C ALA A 332 -7.33 -10.19 -17.76
N LEU A 333 -8.48 -9.55 -17.58
CA LEU A 333 -9.76 -10.26 -17.46
C LEU A 333 -10.09 -11.13 -18.66
N SER A 334 -9.82 -10.65 -19.87
CA SER A 334 -10.02 -11.39 -21.11
C SER A 334 -9.14 -12.65 -21.22
N HIS A 335 -8.12 -12.77 -20.36
CA HIS A 335 -7.14 -13.84 -20.29
C HIS A 335 -7.09 -14.46 -18.88
N ALA A 336 -8.21 -14.44 -18.14
CA ALA A 336 -8.30 -14.90 -16.76
C ALA A 336 -7.79 -16.34 -16.53
N VAL A 337 -7.88 -17.18 -17.56
CA VAL A 337 -7.43 -18.59 -17.56
C VAL A 337 -5.96 -18.76 -17.97
N ASP A 338 -5.34 -17.74 -18.55
CA ASP A 338 -3.92 -17.78 -18.93
C ASP A 338 -3.04 -17.52 -17.70
N ILE A 339 -1.85 -18.12 -17.68
CA ILE A 339 -0.82 -17.76 -16.69
C ILE A 339 -0.27 -16.39 -17.13
N GLY A 340 -0.87 -15.32 -16.61
CA GLY A 340 -0.36 -13.96 -16.77
C GLY A 340 0.98 -13.73 -16.06
N SER A 341 1.30 -12.49 -15.73
CA SER A 341 2.52 -12.20 -14.99
C SER A 341 2.49 -12.88 -13.61
N LEU A 342 3.58 -13.55 -13.26
CA LEU A 342 3.76 -14.23 -11.98
C LEU A 342 5.00 -13.67 -11.32
N GLY A 343 4.96 -13.46 -10.02
CA GLY A 343 6.15 -13.10 -9.27
C GLY A 343 6.11 -13.56 -7.83
N TYR A 344 7.24 -13.46 -7.17
CA TYR A 344 7.35 -13.62 -5.73
C TYR A 344 8.33 -12.61 -5.16
N GLY A 345 8.04 -12.20 -3.93
CA GLY A 345 8.88 -11.32 -3.13
C GLY A 345 9.20 -11.99 -1.80
N THR A 346 10.39 -11.77 -1.28
CA THR A 346 10.72 -12.04 0.11
C THR A 346 11.56 -10.91 0.67
N GLU A 347 11.29 -10.56 1.92
CA GLU A 347 12.07 -9.62 2.70
C GLU A 347 12.36 -10.25 4.06
N VAL A 348 13.60 -10.16 4.51
CA VAL A 348 14.01 -10.53 5.85
C VAL A 348 14.80 -9.39 6.45
N GLY A 349 14.59 -9.08 7.72
CA GLY A 349 15.38 -8.09 8.41
C GLY A 349 15.54 -8.36 9.89
N LEU A 350 16.65 -7.86 10.41
CA LEU A 350 17.03 -7.88 11.81
C LEU A 350 17.44 -6.48 12.22
N ALA A 351 16.79 -5.94 13.24
CA ALA A 351 17.07 -4.64 13.81
C ALA A 351 17.56 -4.79 15.25
N TRP A 352 18.71 -4.20 15.56
CA TRP A 352 19.30 -4.16 16.90
C TRP A 352 19.22 -2.74 17.46
N LYS A 353 18.56 -2.57 18.62
CA LYS A 353 18.44 -1.30 19.33
C LYS A 353 19.63 -1.13 20.27
N PHE A 354 20.46 -0.11 20.04
CA PHE A 354 21.59 0.24 20.90
C PHE A 354 21.17 1.18 22.02
N THR A 355 20.29 2.11 21.68
CA THR A 355 19.68 3.05 22.63
C THR A 355 18.17 3.10 22.36
N ARG A 356 17.45 3.96 23.08
CA ARG A 356 16.03 4.22 22.80
C ARG A 356 15.80 4.82 21.41
N ASP A 357 16.79 5.53 20.88
CA ASP A 357 16.68 6.30 19.64
C ASP A 357 17.46 5.70 18.47
N LEU A 358 18.52 4.92 18.77
CA LEU A 358 19.48 4.44 17.79
C LEU A 358 19.36 2.93 17.58
N ARG A 359 19.20 2.51 16.33
CA ARG A 359 19.23 1.10 15.93
C ARG A 359 20.02 0.88 14.64
N ILE A 360 20.59 -0.31 14.49
CA ILE A 360 21.15 -0.79 13.22
C ILE A 360 20.26 -1.91 12.72
N GLU A 361 19.97 -1.91 11.43
CA GLU A 361 19.18 -2.94 10.77
C GLU A 361 19.97 -3.53 9.62
N ALA A 362 19.97 -4.85 9.51
CA ALA A 362 20.37 -5.55 8.30
C ALA A 362 19.12 -6.14 7.67
N ALA A 363 18.95 -5.95 6.37
CA ALA A 363 17.83 -6.52 5.64
C ALA A 363 18.27 -7.05 4.28
N ALA A 364 17.60 -8.09 3.83
CA ALA A 364 17.75 -8.62 2.50
C ALA A 364 16.36 -8.74 1.86
N LEU A 365 16.27 -8.41 0.59
CA LEU A 365 15.06 -8.50 -0.20
C LEU A 365 15.39 -9.24 -1.50
N ARG A 366 14.46 -10.08 -1.94
CA ARG A 366 14.44 -10.64 -3.27
C ARG A 366 13.05 -10.41 -3.87
N ASP A 367 13.00 -9.95 -5.11
CA ASP A 367 11.80 -9.86 -5.93
C ASP A 367 12.13 -10.49 -7.28
N ALA A 368 11.30 -11.43 -7.73
CA ALA A 368 11.52 -12.18 -8.95
C ALA A 368 10.21 -12.26 -9.72
N ARG A 369 10.27 -11.97 -11.02
CA ARG A 369 9.08 -11.89 -11.89
C ARG A 369 9.29 -12.59 -13.21
N ILE A 370 8.22 -13.20 -13.69
CA ILE A 370 8.08 -13.78 -15.01
C ILE A 370 7.04 -12.93 -15.75
N ASN A 371 7.52 -12.13 -16.69
CA ASN A 371 6.67 -11.21 -17.46
C ASN A 371 6.01 -11.88 -18.67
N ASP A 372 6.52 -13.03 -19.12
CA ASP A 372 6.00 -13.78 -20.28
C ASP A 372 6.32 -15.29 -20.15
N LEU A 373 5.38 -16.15 -20.56
CA LEU A 373 5.49 -17.62 -20.58
C LEU A 373 6.57 -18.14 -21.55
N THR A 374 7.12 -17.27 -22.39
CA THR A 374 8.20 -17.59 -23.34
C THR A 374 9.60 -17.41 -22.75
N THR A 375 9.79 -17.58 -21.44
CA THR A 375 11.09 -17.86 -20.75
C THR A 375 12.31 -16.93 -20.97
N ALA A 376 12.26 -15.91 -21.83
CA ALA A 376 13.45 -15.13 -22.20
C ALA A 376 13.73 -13.92 -21.27
N HIS A 377 12.76 -13.49 -20.46
CA HIS A 377 12.88 -12.27 -19.64
C HIS A 377 12.36 -12.48 -18.22
N GLN A 378 13.00 -13.39 -17.49
CA GLN A 378 12.91 -13.40 -16.02
C GLN A 378 13.65 -12.17 -15.49
N VAL A 379 12.97 -11.38 -14.65
CA VAL A 379 13.58 -10.21 -14.01
C VAL A 379 13.67 -10.50 -12.52
N ASP A 380 14.90 -10.78 -12.08
CA ASP A 380 15.24 -11.00 -10.68
C ASP A 380 15.89 -9.75 -10.11
N ARG A 381 15.62 -9.47 -8.84
CA ARG A 381 16.24 -8.41 -8.09
C ARG A 381 16.51 -8.88 -6.68
N ASN A 382 17.78 -8.84 -6.27
CA ASN A 382 18.24 -9.12 -4.93
C ASN A 382 18.89 -7.84 -4.37
N VAL A 383 18.51 -7.50 -3.16
CA VAL A 383 19.03 -6.37 -2.42
C VAL A 383 19.51 -6.87 -1.07
N ALA A 384 20.72 -6.47 -0.70
CA ALA A 384 21.21 -6.58 0.67
C ALA A 384 21.52 -5.17 1.16
N GLN A 385 21.02 -4.82 2.34
CA GLN A 385 21.17 -3.48 2.88
C GLN A 385 21.50 -3.50 4.37
N LEU A 386 22.35 -2.57 4.77
CA LEU A 386 22.58 -2.18 6.15
C LEU A 386 22.02 -0.77 6.35
N ARG A 387 21.30 -0.56 7.44
CA ARG A 387 20.64 0.70 7.79
C ARG A 387 21.04 1.11 9.19
N LEU A 388 21.53 2.33 9.36
CA LEU A 388 21.61 3.00 10.64
C LEU A 388 20.39 3.91 10.78
N VAL A 389 19.57 3.71 11.80
CA VAL A 389 18.38 4.52 12.06
C VAL A 389 18.54 5.25 13.37
N TRP A 390 18.39 6.57 13.31
CA TRP A 390 18.11 7.39 14.47
C TRP A 390 16.68 7.91 14.39
N GLU A 391 15.86 7.62 15.39
CA GLU A 391 14.52 8.15 15.54
C GLU A 391 14.37 8.65 16.98
N LYS A 392 13.98 9.90 17.17
CA LYS A 392 13.78 10.43 18.52
C LYS A 392 12.65 9.66 19.23
N ALA A 393 12.96 9.05 20.38
CA ALA A 393 11.96 8.42 21.23
C ALA A 393 10.99 9.47 21.81
N ARG A 394 9.84 8.98 22.29
CA ARG A 394 8.79 9.81 22.87
C ARG A 394 9.35 10.71 23.97
N PHE A 395 8.87 11.96 24.04
CA PHE A 395 9.13 12.81 25.20
C PHE A 395 8.47 12.18 26.43
N GLU A 396 9.27 11.81 27.44
CA GLU A 396 8.81 11.43 28.78
C GLU A 396 8.58 12.67 29.65
#